data_AF-A0A6S6U4K1-F1
#
_entry.id   AF-A0A6S6U4K1-F1
#
_cell.length_a   1.000
_cell.length_b   1.000
_cell.length_c   1.000
_cell.angle_alpha   90.00
_cell.angle_beta   90.00
_cell.angle_gamma   90.00
#
_symmetry.space_group_name_H-M   'P 1'
#
loop_
_entity.id
_entity.type
_entity.pdbx_description
1 polymer ?
#
loop_
_entity_poly.entity_id
_entity_poly.type
_entity_poly.pdbx_seq_one_letter_code
_entity_poly.pdbx_strand_id
1 'polypeptide(L)'
;MKKIIVLITLLLLSVATVEAGNKQALKHANPMPNLMRIAVGNAVLLNINAEQMKALKVWMKGSKPIMQGMVKELMAQEKALLLNALSTDTAIEKKADVLLTLRKKIIMMKTECRKELKRILSKEQYANIIKIYKSVQ
;
A
#
# COMPACT_ATOMS: atom_id res chain seq x y z
N MET A 1 -6.86 -40.57 3.47
CA MET A 1 -6.24 -39.73 2.41
C MET A 1 -7.18 -38.65 1.86
N LYS A 2 -8.40 -38.97 1.39
CA LYS A 2 -9.37 -37.96 0.88
C LYS A 2 -9.72 -36.84 1.88
N LYS A 3 -9.88 -37.15 3.17
CA LYS A 3 -10.18 -36.15 4.23
C LYS A 3 -9.04 -35.17 4.52
N ILE A 4 -7.78 -35.57 4.30
CA ILE A 4 -6.60 -34.71 4.49
C ILE A 4 -6.44 -33.76 3.28
N ILE A 5 -6.78 -34.23 2.08
CA ILE A 5 -6.74 -33.42 0.84
C ILE A 5 -7.78 -32.27 0.86
N VAL A 6 -8.95 -32.50 1.47
CA VAL A 6 -10.01 -31.47 1.62
C VAL A 6 -9.63 -30.36 2.61
N LEU A 7 -8.90 -30.69 3.68
CA LEU A 7 -8.44 -29.69 4.66
C LEU A 7 -7.34 -28.77 4.11
N ILE A 8 -6.46 -29.30 3.25
CA ILE A 8 -5.37 -28.53 2.64
C ILE A 8 -5.91 -27.56 1.57
N THR A 9 -6.95 -27.94 0.84
CA THR A 9 -7.58 -27.07 -0.17
C THR A 9 -8.38 -25.92 0.45
N LEU A 10 -9.03 -26.13 1.60
CA LEU A 10 -9.73 -25.05 2.33
C LEU A 10 -8.76 -24.01 2.92
N LEU A 11 -7.57 -24.43 3.37
CA LEU A 11 -6.56 -23.53 3.94
C LEU A 11 -5.92 -22.61 2.88
N LEU A 12 -5.78 -23.06 1.64
CA LEU A 12 -5.18 -22.26 0.56
C LEU A 12 -6.11 -21.15 0.06
N LEU A 13 -7.44 -21.36 0.12
CA LEU A 13 -8.44 -20.38 -0.28
C LEU A 13 -8.52 -19.17 0.67
N SER A 14 -8.29 -19.37 1.96
CA SER A 14 -8.36 -18.28 2.96
C SER A 14 -7.15 -17.32 2.89
N VAL A 15 -5.98 -17.80 2.47
CA VAL A 15 -4.79 -16.94 2.34
C VAL A 15 -4.91 -16.02 1.12
N ALA A 16 -5.44 -16.52 0.01
CA ALA A 16 -5.63 -15.75 -1.22
C ALA A 16 -6.62 -14.57 -1.04
N THR A 17 -7.70 -14.76 -0.28
CA THR A 17 -8.70 -13.70 -0.02
C THR A 17 -8.13 -12.57 0.84
N VAL A 18 -7.28 -12.90 1.83
CA VAL A 18 -6.62 -11.91 2.69
C VAL A 18 -5.67 -11.02 1.89
N GLU A 19 -4.87 -11.59 0.97
CA GLU A 19 -3.94 -10.81 0.17
C GLU A 19 -4.64 -9.91 -0.86
N ALA A 20 -5.71 -10.41 -1.50
CA ALA A 20 -6.54 -9.63 -2.41
C ALA A 20 -7.22 -8.44 -1.68
N GLY A 21 -7.78 -8.69 -0.49
CA GLY A 21 -8.40 -7.64 0.33
C GLY A 21 -7.41 -6.53 0.73
N ASN A 22 -6.17 -6.90 1.06
CA ASN A 22 -5.13 -5.94 1.42
C ASN A 22 -4.71 -5.06 0.21
N LYS A 23 -4.64 -5.64 -0.99
CA LYS A 23 -4.36 -4.90 -2.23
C LYS A 23 -5.46 -3.89 -2.55
N GLN A 24 -6.73 -4.28 -2.39
CA GLN A 24 -7.88 -3.39 -2.62
C GLN A 24 -7.92 -2.24 -1.62
N ALA A 25 -7.72 -2.51 -0.32
CA ALA A 25 -7.64 -1.48 0.71
C ALA A 25 -6.51 -0.48 0.44
N LEU A 26 -5.33 -0.97 0.03
CA LEU A 26 -4.23 -0.11 -0.38
C LEU A 26 -4.56 0.75 -1.61
N LYS A 27 -5.32 0.24 -2.58
CA LYS A 27 -5.72 1.00 -3.79
C LYS A 27 -6.76 2.08 -3.46
N HIS A 28 -7.73 1.75 -2.61
CA HIS A 28 -8.76 2.69 -2.15
C HIS A 28 -8.19 3.82 -1.30
N ALA A 29 -7.41 3.48 -0.28
CA ALA A 29 -6.93 4.46 0.71
C ALA A 29 -5.82 5.39 0.18
N ASN A 30 -5.14 5.00 -0.89
CA ASN A 30 -3.94 5.68 -1.36
C ASN A 30 -4.19 6.38 -2.71
N PRO A 31 -4.41 7.71 -2.71
CA PRO A 31 -4.62 8.47 -3.94
C PRO A 31 -3.33 8.67 -4.77
N MET A 32 -2.20 8.09 -4.34
CA MET A 32 -0.89 8.27 -4.93
C MET A 32 -0.30 6.97 -5.48
N PRO A 33 0.53 7.02 -6.54
CA PRO A 33 1.11 5.84 -7.13
C PRO A 33 2.02 5.09 -6.16
N ASN A 34 1.93 3.75 -6.15
CA ASN A 34 2.81 2.90 -5.36
C ASN A 34 4.11 2.56 -6.13
N LEU A 35 4.93 3.57 -6.42
CA LEU A 35 6.14 3.40 -7.24
C LEU A 35 7.20 2.50 -6.60
N MET A 36 7.28 2.44 -5.26
CA MET A 36 8.21 1.55 -4.55
C MET A 36 7.93 0.07 -4.88
N ARG A 37 6.64 -0.30 -4.99
CA ARG A 37 6.24 -1.65 -5.42
C ARG A 37 6.72 -1.95 -6.84
N ILE A 38 6.63 -0.99 -7.76
CA ILE A 38 7.10 -1.16 -9.14
C ILE A 38 8.61 -1.36 -9.16
N ALA A 39 9.36 -0.51 -8.44
CA ALA A 39 10.82 -0.62 -8.36
C ALA A 39 11.27 -2.01 -7.88
N VAL A 40 10.77 -2.44 -6.73
CA VAL A 40 11.21 -3.71 -6.13
C VAL A 40 10.69 -4.92 -6.91
N GLY A 41 9.46 -4.85 -7.43
CA GLY A 41 8.87 -5.94 -8.20
C GLY A 41 9.47 -6.13 -9.59
N ASN A 42 10.15 -5.13 -10.15
CA ASN A 42 10.74 -5.16 -11.49
C ASN A 42 12.26 -4.92 -11.45
N ALA A 43 12.92 -5.27 -10.35
CA ALA A 43 14.32 -4.93 -10.11
C ALA A 43 15.27 -5.43 -11.21
N VAL A 44 15.06 -6.65 -11.71
CA VAL A 44 15.85 -7.24 -12.80
C VAL A 44 15.67 -6.42 -14.08
N LEU A 45 14.42 -6.15 -14.48
CA LEU A 45 14.09 -5.34 -15.66
C LEU A 45 14.64 -3.90 -15.58
N LEU A 46 14.70 -3.36 -14.36
CA LEU A 46 15.18 -2.00 -14.08
C LEU A 46 16.69 -1.95 -13.84
N ASN A 47 17.42 -3.07 -13.95
CA ASN A 47 18.84 -3.16 -13.61
C ASN A 47 19.16 -2.55 -12.23
N ILE A 48 18.28 -2.73 -11.24
CA ILE A 48 18.51 -2.29 -9.86
C ILE A 48 19.52 -3.25 -9.23
N ASN A 49 20.72 -2.74 -8.93
CA ASN A 49 21.79 -3.57 -8.41
C ASN A 49 21.58 -3.97 -6.94
N ALA A 50 22.47 -4.82 -6.42
CA ALA A 50 22.37 -5.34 -5.05
C ALA A 50 22.40 -4.24 -3.97
N GLU A 51 23.22 -3.21 -4.14
CA GLU A 51 23.34 -2.10 -3.19
C GLU A 51 22.10 -1.23 -3.16
N GLN A 52 21.57 -0.87 -4.34
CA GLN A 52 20.33 -0.13 -4.48
C GLN A 52 19.16 -0.93 -3.89
N MET A 53 19.07 -2.22 -4.19
CA MET A 53 18.05 -3.10 -3.63
C MET A 53 18.14 -3.19 -2.10
N LYS A 54 19.36 -3.27 -1.54
CA LYS A 54 19.59 -3.25 -0.09
C LYS A 54 19.07 -1.95 0.52
N ALA A 55 19.39 -0.80 -0.07
CA ALA A 55 18.92 0.50 0.40
C ALA A 55 17.38 0.62 0.35
N LEU A 56 16.75 0.17 -0.75
CA LEU A 56 15.29 0.16 -0.87
C LEU A 56 14.64 -0.72 0.21
N LYS A 57 15.20 -1.90 0.47
CA LYS A 57 14.70 -2.81 1.52
C LYS A 57 14.82 -2.21 2.91
N VAL A 58 15.92 -1.51 3.21
CA VAL A 58 16.10 -0.81 4.49
C VAL A 58 15.01 0.24 4.69
N TRP A 59 14.76 1.09 3.69
CA TRP A 59 13.68 2.07 3.75
C TRP A 59 12.30 1.41 3.93
N MET A 60 12.04 0.34 3.18
CA MET A 60 10.76 -0.37 3.24
C MET A 60 10.52 -1.03 4.60
N LYS A 61 11.56 -1.50 5.30
CA LYS A 61 11.44 -2.10 6.63
C LYS A 61 10.80 -1.14 7.63
N GLY A 62 11.12 0.15 7.55
CA GLY A 62 10.52 1.18 8.39
C GLY A 62 9.19 1.73 7.84
N SER A 63 9.15 2.06 6.54
CA SER A 63 8.00 2.77 5.96
C SER A 63 6.78 1.90 5.66
N LYS A 64 6.98 0.63 5.26
CA LYS A 64 5.88 -0.26 4.84
C LYS A 64 4.89 -0.55 5.98
N PRO A 65 5.32 -0.93 7.20
CA PRO A 65 4.38 -1.16 8.30
C PRO A 65 3.60 0.10 8.68
N ILE A 66 4.25 1.27 8.69
CA ILE A 66 3.61 2.56 8.99
C ILE A 66 2.51 2.85 7.95
N MET A 67 2.82 2.71 6.65
CA MET A 67 1.84 2.88 5.58
C MET A 67 0.66 1.91 5.72
N GLN A 68 0.92 0.64 6.03
CA GLN A 68 -0.13 -0.36 6.22
C GLN A 68 -1.00 -0.05 7.44
N GLY A 69 -0.40 0.43 8.53
CA GLY A 69 -1.11 0.88 9.72
C GLY A 69 -2.06 2.03 9.41
N MET A 70 -1.58 3.08 8.73
CA MET A 70 -2.41 4.22 8.33
C MET A 70 -3.57 3.82 7.41
N VAL A 71 -3.34 2.90 6.47
CA VAL A 71 -4.41 2.41 5.58
C VAL A 71 -5.45 1.62 6.37
N LYS A 72 -5.02 0.74 7.28
CA LYS A 72 -5.93 -0.02 8.13
C LYS A 72 -6.76 0.91 9.02
N GLU A 73 -6.12 1.93 9.60
CA GLU A 73 -6.80 2.94 10.41
C GLU A 73 -7.82 3.73 9.57
N LEU A 74 -7.46 4.13 8.34
CA LEU A 74 -8.38 4.85 7.45
C LEU A 74 -9.63 4.03 7.16
N MET A 75 -9.45 2.77 6.77
CA MET A 75 -10.58 1.86 6.50
C MET A 75 -11.48 1.68 7.73
N ALA A 76 -10.88 1.58 8.92
CA ALA A 76 -11.64 1.45 10.17
C ALA A 76 -12.44 2.72 10.49
N GLN A 77 -11.83 3.89 10.32
CA GLN A 77 -12.50 5.18 10.53
C GLN A 77 -13.61 5.43 9.50
N GLU A 78 -13.41 5.05 8.23
CA GLU A 78 -14.44 5.15 7.19
C GLU A 78 -15.64 4.25 7.52
N LYS A 79 -15.38 3.01 7.97
CA LYS A 79 -16.43 2.10 8.42
C LYS A 79 -17.17 2.65 9.64
N ALA A 80 -16.46 3.21 10.61
CA ALA A 80 -17.06 3.81 11.79
C ALA A 80 -17.89 5.05 11.45
N LEU A 81 -17.44 5.88 10.52
CA LEU A 81 -18.20 7.03 10.04
C LEU A 81 -19.51 6.59 9.38
N LEU A 82 -19.44 5.59 8.50
CA LEU A 82 -20.61 5.02 7.83
C LEU A 82 -21.64 4.50 8.84
N LEU A 83 -21.20 3.69 9.81
CA LEU A 83 -22.11 3.13 10.81
C LEU A 83 -22.72 4.20 11.73
N ASN A 84 -21.93 5.20 12.10
CA ASN A 84 -22.42 6.29 12.95
C ASN A 84 -23.47 7.14 12.24
N ALA A 85 -23.27 7.43 10.95
CA ALA A 85 -24.21 8.21 10.15
C ALA A 85 -25.58 7.52 9.96
N LEU A 86 -25.68 6.21 10.21
CA LEU A 86 -26.98 5.52 10.25
C LEU A 86 -27.78 5.81 11.52
N SER A 87 -27.13 6.33 12.57
CA SER A 87 -27.75 6.57 13.88
C SER A 87 -27.81 8.06 14.24
N THR A 88 -26.81 8.85 13.88
CA THR A 88 -26.73 10.28 14.20
C THR A 88 -25.75 11.02 13.30
N ASP A 89 -26.08 12.27 12.98
CA ASP A 89 -25.19 13.19 12.27
C ASP A 89 -24.26 13.99 13.22
N THR A 90 -24.30 13.67 14.51
CA THR A 90 -23.46 14.35 15.50
C THR A 90 -21.97 14.05 15.26
N ALA A 91 -21.16 15.11 15.27
CA ALA A 91 -19.70 15.04 15.13
C ALA A 91 -19.18 14.44 13.80
N ILE A 92 -20.00 14.43 12.75
CA ILE A 92 -19.60 13.99 11.41
C ILE A 92 -18.44 14.82 10.88
N GLU A 93 -18.49 16.15 11.04
CA GLU A 93 -17.40 17.06 10.64
C GLU A 93 -16.07 16.71 11.30
N LYS A 94 -16.06 16.56 12.64
CA LYS A 94 -14.86 16.16 13.39
C LYS A 94 -14.30 14.80 12.92
N LYS A 95 -15.16 13.86 12.56
CA LYS A 95 -14.73 12.56 12.01
C LYS A 95 -14.17 12.70 10.60
N ALA A 96 -14.77 13.56 9.77
CA ALA A 96 -14.26 13.88 8.45
C ALA A 96 -12.85 14.50 8.54
N ASP A 97 -12.60 15.40 9.48
CA ASP A 97 -11.27 15.99 9.71
C ASP A 97 -10.20 14.96 10.06
N VAL A 98 -10.55 13.96 10.89
CA VAL A 98 -9.66 12.84 11.21
C VAL A 98 -9.32 12.04 9.95
N LEU A 99 -10.31 11.72 9.11
CA LEU A 99 -10.10 11.02 7.84
C LEU A 99 -9.21 11.82 6.88
N LEU A 100 -9.48 13.12 6.71
CA LEU A 100 -8.70 13.99 5.83
C LEU A 100 -7.25 14.12 6.32
N THR A 101 -7.06 14.25 7.64
CA THR A 101 -5.72 14.28 8.26
C THR A 101 -4.96 12.98 7.96
N LEU A 102 -5.61 11.82 8.08
CA LEU A 102 -4.99 10.53 7.81
C LEU A 102 -4.65 10.34 6.33
N ARG A 103 -5.55 10.74 5.41
CA ARG A 103 -5.26 10.75 3.96
C ARG A 103 -4.09 11.67 3.61
N LYS A 104 -3.99 12.84 4.24
CA LYS A 104 -2.83 13.73 4.10
C LYS A 104 -1.54 13.02 4.52
N LYS A 105 -1.52 12.35 5.67
CA LYS A 105 -0.34 11.56 6.12
C LYS A 105 0.05 10.46 5.12
N ILE A 106 -0.94 9.75 4.55
CA ILE A 106 -0.72 8.73 3.51
C ILE A 106 -0.07 9.37 2.26
N ILE A 107 -0.59 10.49 1.77
CA ILE A 107 -0.03 11.23 0.63
C ILE A 107 1.42 11.66 0.90
N MET A 108 1.69 12.16 2.11
CA MET A 108 3.03 12.57 2.51
C MET A 108 3.99 11.38 2.53
N MET A 109 3.61 10.24 3.13
CA MET A 109 4.43 9.03 3.13
C MET A 109 4.76 8.55 1.72
N LYS A 110 3.82 8.66 0.78
CA LYS A 110 4.05 8.31 -0.63
C LYS A 110 4.99 9.29 -1.31
N THR A 111 4.93 10.57 -0.95
CA THR A 111 5.91 11.57 -1.38
C THR A 111 7.30 11.24 -0.89
N GLU A 112 7.46 10.84 0.38
CA GLU A 112 8.75 10.41 0.93
C GLU A 112 9.28 9.16 0.23
N CYS A 113 8.43 8.16 -0.05
CA CYS A 113 8.83 7.01 -0.85
C CYS A 113 9.35 7.40 -2.25
N ARG A 114 8.78 8.44 -2.88
CA ARG A 114 9.26 8.93 -4.18
C ARG A 114 10.59 9.67 -4.06
N LYS A 115 10.78 10.48 -3.02
CA LYS A 115 12.07 11.13 -2.74
C LYS A 115 13.16 10.08 -2.55
N GLU A 116 12.87 9.04 -1.80
CA GLU A 116 13.83 7.97 -1.54
C GLU A 116 14.19 7.19 -2.80
N LEU A 117 13.20 6.88 -3.66
CA LEU A 117 13.47 6.29 -4.97
C LEU A 117 14.40 7.17 -5.81
N LYS A 118 14.17 8.48 -5.87
CA LYS A 118 15.03 9.41 -6.60
C LYS A 118 16.44 9.56 -6.00
N ARG A 119 16.59 9.31 -4.70
CA ARG A 119 17.88 9.34 -4.00
C ARG A 119 18.72 8.10 -4.29
N ILE A 120 18.09 6.92 -4.34
CA ILE A 120 18.79 5.63 -4.49
C ILE A 120 19.02 5.28 -5.96
N LEU A 121 18.05 5.59 -6.83
CA LEU A 121 18.05 5.15 -8.22
C LEU A 121 18.63 6.20 -9.15
N SER A 122 19.14 5.75 -10.29
CA SER A 122 19.50 6.65 -11.38
C SER A 122 18.24 7.33 -11.95
N LYS A 123 18.45 8.46 -12.64
CA LYS A 123 17.36 9.18 -13.33
C LYS A 123 16.65 8.27 -14.34
N GLU A 124 17.40 7.42 -15.04
CA GLU A 124 16.87 6.48 -16.03
C GLU A 124 16.02 5.38 -15.37
N GLN A 125 16.52 4.76 -14.30
CA GLN A 125 15.78 3.75 -13.53
C GLN A 125 14.45 4.33 -13.02
N TYR A 126 14.49 5.54 -12.45
CA TYR A 126 13.29 6.23 -11.97
C TYR A 126 12.30 6.55 -13.10
N ALA A 127 12.78 6.98 -14.27
CA ALA A 127 11.94 7.22 -15.43
C ALA A 127 11.26 5.94 -15.94
N ASN A 128 12.00 4.82 -15.97
CA ASN A 128 11.47 3.52 -16.38
C ASN A 128 10.45 2.97 -15.38
N ILE A 129 10.59 3.24 -14.08
CA ILE A 129 9.54 2.96 -13.08
C ILE A 129 8.22 3.66 -13.44
N ILE A 130 8.28 4.93 -13.86
CA ILE A 130 7.07 5.68 -14.24
C ILE A 130 6.42 5.06 -15.48
N LYS A 131 7.21 4.64 -16.48
CA LYS A 131 6.70 3.96 -17.69
C LYS A 131 5.99 2.67 -17.33
N ILE A 132 6.63 1.80 -16.52
CA ILE A 132 6.02 0.54 -16.06
C ILE A 132 4.75 0.81 -15.25
N TYR A 133 4.76 1.81 -14.36
CA TYR A 133 3.57 2.14 -13.59
C TYR A 133 2.38 2.49 -14.50
N LYS A 134 2.62 3.33 -15.52
CA LYS A 134 1.58 3.74 -16.48
C LYS A 134 1.04 2.59 -17.33
N SER A 135 1.82 1.53 -17.55
CA SER A 135 1.35 0.37 -18.34
C SER A 135 0.56 -0.66 -17.53
N VAL A 136 0.48 -0.52 -16.20
CA VAL A 136 -0.20 -1.48 -15.30
C VAL A 136 -1.23 -0.81 -14.39
N GLN A 137 -1.58 0.45 -14.64
CA GLN A 137 -2.76 1.11 -14.07
C GLN A 137 -3.96 0.84 -14.96
#